data_AF-G4FL63-F1
#
_entry.id   AF-G4FL63-F1
#
_cell.length_a   1.000
_cell.length_b   1.000
_cell.length_c   1.000
_cell.angle_alpha   90.00
_cell.angle_beta   90.00
_cell.angle_gamma   90.00
#
_symmetry.space_group_name_H-M   'P 1'
#
loop_
_entity.id
_entity.type
_entity.pdbx_description
1 polymer ?
#
loop_
_entity_poly.entity_id
_entity_poly.type
_entity_poly.pdbx_seq_one_letter_code
_entity_poly.pdbx_strand_id
1 'polypeptide(L)'
;MSNLGRNKQITDELLNKFEYLCLNGMTRAEAAAKVGFSLAGIRVALKRAKRALPRNRLIDKVEARKQEIQDSGKSQKFWAGEFGVSQPAIFKVFAKLRISKYGRNRNLPGPSIDHQKRIKEYRQILEHIQKHGGYVPHAIKALGLKTPPQPVREFARAIGFNLSHYQFAWKQYGLWLTLPGPWKKLPPTNYSVPAICQGCSTTVNLNLCNAKSGKTKGCKFCSCKAKEFFKVENKTTGEIHPSIMSWAREVGVYPQYQKYRLLLQQNESVIINDNIYKIIE
;
A
#
# COMPACT_ATOMS: atom_id res chain seq x y z
N MET A 1 69.34 6.69 18.15
CA MET A 1 69.02 7.03 16.75
C MET A 1 69.66 5.99 15.85
N SER A 2 68.87 5.06 15.29
CA SER A 2 69.34 3.99 14.39
C SER A 2 68.79 4.22 12.99
N ASN A 3 69.72 4.29 12.05
CA ASN A 3 69.60 4.71 10.67
C ASN A 3 68.66 3.85 9.78
N LEU A 4 68.01 4.56 8.84
CA LEU A 4 67.68 4.13 7.47
C LEU A 4 66.54 3.10 7.28
N GLY A 5 65.30 3.59 7.39
CA GLY A 5 64.13 2.96 6.79
C GLY A 5 64.25 2.95 5.27
N ARG A 6 64.77 1.85 4.72
CA ARG A 6 64.86 1.59 3.27
C ARG A 6 63.52 1.86 2.60
N ASN A 7 63.51 2.70 1.57
CA ASN A 7 62.50 2.70 0.52
C ASN A 7 62.31 1.26 0.04
N LYS A 8 61.30 0.53 0.53
CA LYS A 8 60.98 -0.81 0.03
C LYS A 8 60.58 -0.65 -1.43
N GLN A 9 61.49 -0.97 -2.34
CA GLN A 9 61.17 -1.03 -3.76
C GLN A 9 60.16 -2.17 -3.98
N ILE A 10 59.12 -1.89 -4.76
CA ILE A 10 58.15 -2.90 -5.15
C ILE A 10 58.82 -3.78 -6.21
N THR A 11 59.20 -5.00 -5.83
CA THR A 11 59.84 -5.97 -6.72
C THR A 11 58.83 -6.68 -7.61
N ASP A 12 59.30 -7.27 -8.71
CA ASP A 12 58.47 -8.06 -9.62
C ASP A 12 57.81 -9.28 -8.93
N GLU A 13 58.46 -9.87 -7.93
CA GLU A 13 57.87 -10.93 -7.10
C GLU A 13 56.65 -10.44 -6.30
N LEU A 14 56.73 -9.22 -5.75
CA LEU A 14 55.62 -8.60 -5.03
C LEU A 14 54.48 -8.22 -5.98
N LEU A 15 54.80 -7.81 -7.20
CA LEU A 15 53.80 -7.60 -8.26
C LEU A 15 53.14 -8.92 -8.68
N ASN A 16 53.90 -10.00 -8.86
CA ASN A 16 53.38 -11.34 -9.14
C ASN A 16 52.46 -11.83 -8.01
N LYS A 17 52.86 -11.64 -6.75
CA LYS A 17 52.04 -11.99 -5.58
C LYS A 17 50.77 -11.15 -5.50
N PHE A 18 50.85 -9.85 -5.79
CA PHE A 18 49.69 -8.97 -5.87
C PHE A 18 48.71 -9.42 -6.97
N GLU A 19 49.22 -9.75 -8.15
CA GLU A 19 48.44 -10.26 -9.27
C GLU A 19 47.77 -11.59 -8.91
N TYR A 20 48.51 -12.54 -8.35
CA TYR A 20 47.98 -13.82 -7.89
C TYR A 20 46.85 -13.65 -6.87
N LEU A 21 47.01 -12.77 -5.87
CA LEU A 21 45.97 -12.51 -4.88
C LEU A 21 44.70 -11.90 -5.53
N CYS A 22 44.88 -10.96 -6.46
CA CYS A 22 43.77 -10.38 -7.22
C CYS A 22 43.05 -11.42 -8.10
N LEU A 23 43.80 -12.33 -8.74
CA LEU A 23 43.25 -13.39 -9.59
C LEU A 23 42.48 -14.43 -8.77
N ASN A 24 42.89 -14.65 -7.51
CA ASN A 24 42.19 -15.54 -6.58
C ASN A 24 40.98 -14.88 -5.88
N GLY A 25 40.66 -13.63 -6.21
CA GLY A 25 39.42 -12.95 -5.80
C GLY A 25 39.54 -12.03 -4.62
N MET A 26 40.76 -11.76 -4.13
CA MET A 26 40.99 -10.70 -3.16
C MET A 26 40.77 -9.34 -3.80
N THR A 27 40.21 -8.38 -3.07
CA THR A 27 40.08 -7.02 -3.61
C THR A 27 41.47 -6.40 -3.80
N ARG A 28 41.62 -5.49 -4.77
CA ARG A 28 42.91 -4.82 -5.02
C ARG A 28 43.44 -4.06 -3.80
N ALA A 29 42.55 -3.56 -2.95
CA ALA A 29 42.93 -2.86 -1.72
C ALA A 29 43.50 -3.83 -0.68
N GLU A 30 42.83 -4.96 -0.44
CA GLU A 30 43.31 -6.02 0.45
C GLU A 30 44.58 -6.68 -0.08
N ALA A 31 44.66 -6.94 -1.38
CA ALA A 31 45.84 -7.50 -2.02
C ALA A 31 47.05 -6.56 -1.89
N ALA A 32 46.85 -5.24 -2.06
CA ALA A 32 47.88 -4.23 -1.86
C ALA A 32 48.35 -4.20 -0.39
N ALA A 33 47.40 -4.18 0.56
CA ALA A 33 47.71 -4.24 1.98
C ALA A 33 48.48 -5.52 2.35
N LYS A 34 48.13 -6.66 1.77
CA LYS A 34 48.77 -7.96 2.01
C LYS A 34 50.18 -8.08 1.44
N VAL A 35 50.51 -7.31 0.41
CA VAL A 35 51.89 -7.16 -0.07
C VAL A 35 52.64 -6.01 0.64
N GLY A 36 51.98 -5.31 1.57
CA GLY A 36 52.60 -4.27 2.41
C GLY A 36 52.71 -2.90 1.75
N PHE A 37 51.89 -2.60 0.74
CA PHE A 37 51.94 -1.33 0.00
C PHE A 37 50.56 -0.70 -0.18
N SER A 38 50.56 0.62 -0.44
CA SER A 38 49.34 1.30 -0.87
C SER A 38 48.96 0.89 -2.30
N LEU A 39 47.66 0.88 -2.59
CA LEU A 39 47.16 0.61 -3.94
C LEU A 39 47.71 1.61 -4.97
N ALA A 40 47.95 2.87 -4.56
CA ALA A 40 48.57 3.87 -5.40
C ALA A 40 50.03 3.51 -5.75
N GLY A 41 50.82 3.05 -4.77
CA GLY A 41 52.19 2.59 -4.98
C GLY A 41 52.26 1.39 -5.94
N ILE A 42 51.38 0.41 -5.77
CA ILE A 42 51.29 -0.76 -6.67
C ILE A 42 50.91 -0.34 -8.09
N ARG A 43 49.99 0.62 -8.28
CA ARG A 43 49.62 1.13 -9.62
C ARG A 43 50.79 1.77 -10.35
N VAL A 44 51.62 2.54 -9.64
CA VAL A 44 52.82 3.16 -10.21
C VAL A 44 53.84 2.08 -10.58
N ALA A 45 54.05 1.08 -9.72
CA ALA A 45 54.96 -0.03 -9.99
C ALA A 45 54.52 -0.88 -11.19
N LEU A 46 53.23 -1.22 -11.29
CA LEU A 46 52.67 -1.94 -12.45
C LEU A 46 52.86 -1.13 -13.74
N LYS A 47 52.64 0.20 -13.72
CA LYS A 47 52.86 1.07 -14.88
C LYS A 47 54.33 1.11 -15.30
N ARG A 48 55.27 1.16 -14.33
CA ARG A 48 56.72 1.11 -14.60
C ARG A 48 57.13 -0.24 -15.20
N ALA A 49 56.55 -1.33 -14.70
CA ALA A 49 56.78 -2.68 -15.21
C ALA A 49 56.02 -2.99 -16.51
N LYS A 50 55.31 -2.02 -17.10
CA LYS A 50 54.43 -2.19 -18.28
C LYS A 50 53.39 -3.32 -18.13
N ARG A 51 52.94 -3.58 -16.89
CA ARG A 51 51.94 -4.60 -16.57
C ARG A 51 50.56 -3.99 -16.43
N ALA A 52 49.54 -4.68 -16.93
CA ALA A 52 48.16 -4.26 -16.76
C ALA A 52 47.70 -4.48 -15.32
N LEU A 53 46.85 -3.58 -14.81
CA LEU A 53 46.24 -3.77 -13.51
C LEU A 53 45.36 -5.03 -13.52
N PRO A 54 45.63 -6.06 -12.70
CA PRO A 54 44.87 -7.31 -12.72
C PRO A 54 43.38 -7.04 -12.58
N ARG A 55 42.60 -7.52 -13.55
CA ARG A 55 41.14 -7.44 -13.55
C ARG A 55 40.64 -8.35 -12.43
N ASN A 56 39.82 -7.79 -11.54
CA ASN A 56 39.14 -8.60 -10.54
C ASN A 56 38.21 -9.57 -11.29
N ARG A 57 38.50 -10.88 -11.20
CA ARG A 57 37.74 -11.95 -11.87
C ARG A 57 36.37 -12.21 -11.26
N LEU A 58 35.86 -11.30 -10.43
CA LEU A 58 34.53 -11.41 -9.84
C LEU A 58 33.44 -11.62 -10.90
N ILE A 59 33.58 -10.97 -12.07
CA ILE A 59 32.66 -11.18 -13.20
C ILE A 59 32.74 -12.64 -13.66
N ASP A 60 33.94 -13.15 -13.96
CA ASP A 60 34.14 -14.52 -14.45
C ASP A 60 33.66 -15.57 -13.43
N LYS A 61 33.90 -15.35 -12.13
CA LYS A 61 33.43 -16.23 -11.04
C LYS A 61 31.89 -16.27 -10.96
N VAL A 62 31.26 -15.11 -11.12
CA VAL A 62 29.81 -14.98 -11.09
C VAL A 62 29.18 -15.53 -12.38
N GLU A 63 29.86 -15.39 -13.51
CA GLU A 63 29.43 -15.93 -14.81
C GLU A 63 29.51 -17.47 -14.83
N ALA A 64 30.57 -18.05 -14.25
CA ALA A 64 30.71 -19.50 -14.11
C ALA A 64 29.61 -20.13 -13.22
N ARG A 65 29.14 -19.41 -12.20
CA ARG A 65 28.05 -19.85 -11.30
C ARG A 65 26.69 -19.23 -11.66
N LYS A 66 26.54 -18.68 -12.86
CA LYS A 66 25.35 -17.90 -13.25
C LYS A 66 24.05 -18.70 -13.13
N GLN A 67 24.05 -19.94 -13.61
CA GLN A 67 22.86 -20.80 -13.57
C GLN A 67 22.48 -21.14 -12.12
N GLU A 68 23.45 -21.54 -11.30
CA GLU A 68 23.26 -21.81 -9.86
C GLU A 68 22.70 -20.56 -9.12
N ILE A 69 23.22 -19.37 -9.43
CA ILE A 69 22.74 -18.12 -8.83
C ILE A 69 21.28 -17.85 -9.21
N GLN A 70 20.89 -18.13 -10.46
CA GLN A 70 19.52 -17.95 -10.94
C GLN A 70 18.56 -18.95 -10.28
N ASP A 71 18.96 -20.20 -10.15
CA ASP A 71 18.09 -21.28 -9.67
C ASP A 71 17.98 -21.33 -8.14
N SER A 72 19.03 -20.90 -7.42
CA SER A 72 19.14 -21.08 -5.95
C SER A 72 18.12 -20.32 -5.10
N GLY A 73 17.44 -19.30 -5.62
CA GLY A 73 16.52 -18.52 -4.78
C GLY A 73 17.21 -17.67 -3.68
N LYS A 74 18.54 -17.68 -3.55
CA LYS A 74 19.29 -16.98 -2.49
C LYS A 74 19.40 -15.46 -2.69
N SER A 75 19.73 -14.74 -1.62
CA SER A 75 19.80 -13.26 -1.59
C SER A 75 21.15 -12.71 -2.06
N GLN A 76 21.20 -11.43 -2.44
CA GLN A 76 22.48 -10.77 -2.77
C GLN A 76 23.45 -10.74 -1.59
N LYS A 77 22.96 -10.62 -0.36
CA LYS A 77 23.79 -10.65 0.85
C LYS A 77 24.46 -12.01 1.03
N PHE A 78 23.74 -13.10 0.73
CA PHE A 78 24.31 -14.45 0.75
C PHE A 78 25.44 -14.58 -0.26
N TRP A 79 25.18 -14.21 -1.53
CA TRP A 79 26.19 -14.29 -2.58
C TRP A 79 27.38 -13.34 -2.37
N ALA A 80 27.15 -12.17 -1.76
CA ALA A 80 28.22 -11.27 -1.34
C ALA A 80 29.18 -11.97 -0.36
N GLY A 81 28.64 -12.68 0.65
CA GLY A 81 29.43 -13.48 1.58
C GLY A 81 30.16 -14.64 0.89
N GLU A 82 29.47 -15.39 0.04
CA GLU A 82 30.01 -16.52 -0.72
C GLU A 82 31.19 -16.13 -1.63
N PHE A 83 31.09 -14.97 -2.29
CA PHE A 83 32.15 -14.44 -3.15
C PHE A 83 33.19 -13.62 -2.37
N GLY A 84 33.03 -13.44 -1.05
CA GLY A 84 33.94 -12.66 -0.21
C GLY A 84 34.00 -11.17 -0.59
N VAL A 85 32.89 -10.60 -1.07
CA VAL A 85 32.81 -9.22 -1.54
C VAL A 85 31.72 -8.43 -0.84
N SER A 86 31.81 -7.10 -0.89
CA SER A 86 30.74 -6.24 -0.41
C SER A 86 29.45 -6.40 -1.24
N GLN A 87 28.30 -6.21 -0.60
CA GLN A 87 27.00 -6.26 -1.27
C GLN A 87 26.88 -5.30 -2.48
N PRO A 88 27.40 -4.06 -2.43
CA PRO A 88 27.41 -3.17 -3.61
C PRO A 88 28.27 -3.69 -4.77
N ALA A 89 29.35 -4.41 -4.49
CA ALA A 89 30.23 -4.96 -5.52
C ALA A 89 29.55 -6.11 -6.28
N ILE A 90 28.90 -7.04 -5.56
CA ILE A 90 28.15 -8.13 -6.21
C ILE A 90 26.94 -7.61 -6.99
N PHE A 91 26.28 -6.56 -6.49
CA PHE A 91 25.19 -5.89 -7.20
C PHE A 91 25.62 -5.35 -8.57
N LYS A 92 26.75 -4.64 -8.64
CA LYS A 92 27.30 -4.11 -9.90
C LYS A 92 27.62 -5.23 -10.90
N VAL A 93 28.11 -6.36 -10.43
CA VAL A 93 28.44 -7.51 -11.27
C VAL A 93 27.17 -8.22 -11.77
N PHE A 94 26.17 -8.44 -10.91
CA PHE A 94 24.89 -9.01 -11.31
C PHE A 94 24.18 -8.14 -12.36
N ALA A 95 24.21 -6.82 -12.19
CA ALA A 95 23.69 -5.88 -13.18
C ALA A 95 24.41 -5.98 -14.53
N LYS A 96 25.75 -6.09 -14.52
CA LYS A 96 26.57 -6.21 -15.73
C LYS A 96 26.34 -7.52 -16.48
N LEU A 97 26.24 -8.63 -15.76
CA LEU A 97 26.03 -9.98 -16.32
C LEU A 97 24.56 -10.30 -16.64
N ARG A 98 23.66 -9.32 -16.44
CA ARG A 98 22.21 -9.47 -16.61
C ARG A 98 21.68 -10.71 -15.86
N ILE A 99 22.28 -11.02 -14.70
CA ILE A 99 21.84 -12.13 -13.86
C ILE A 99 20.55 -11.67 -13.20
N SER A 100 19.47 -12.02 -13.89
CA SER A 100 18.13 -11.60 -13.57
C SER A 100 17.65 -12.30 -12.31
N LYS A 101 17.90 -11.64 -11.19
CA LYS A 101 16.90 -11.55 -10.12
C LYS A 101 16.34 -10.14 -9.94
N TYR A 102 16.83 -9.20 -10.76
CA TYR A 102 16.39 -7.81 -10.89
C TYR A 102 16.51 -7.31 -12.34
N GLY A 103 16.71 -8.23 -13.30
CA GLY A 103 16.82 -7.92 -14.73
C GLY A 103 15.44 -7.85 -15.35
N ARG A 104 15.00 -6.64 -15.69
CA ARG A 104 13.82 -6.36 -16.54
C ARG A 104 12.62 -7.30 -16.34
N ASN A 105 12.05 -7.30 -15.14
CA ASN A 105 10.60 -7.34 -15.01
C ASN A 105 10.24 -6.67 -13.68
N ARG A 106 9.65 -5.46 -13.74
CA ARG A 106 9.18 -4.73 -12.55
C ARG A 106 7.96 -5.42 -11.89
N ASN A 107 7.47 -6.51 -12.46
CA ASN A 107 6.23 -7.17 -12.06
C ASN A 107 6.40 -8.70 -11.93
N LEU A 108 7.21 -9.21 -10.99
CA LEU A 108 6.99 -10.48 -10.25
C LEU A 108 8.24 -10.88 -9.45
N PRO A 109 8.23 -10.77 -8.11
CA PRO A 109 9.19 -11.44 -7.25
C PRO A 109 8.79 -12.91 -7.08
N GLY A 110 9.72 -13.85 -7.28
CA GLY A 110 9.62 -15.17 -6.65
C GLY A 110 9.68 -15.05 -5.12
N PRO A 111 9.24 -16.06 -4.36
CA PRO A 111 8.86 -15.90 -2.95
C PRO A 111 10.10 -15.81 -2.04
N SER A 112 10.56 -14.59 -1.76
CA SER A 112 11.23 -14.36 -0.48
C SER A 112 10.20 -14.43 0.66
N ILE A 113 10.63 -14.75 1.88
CA ILE A 113 9.77 -14.73 3.08
C ILE A 113 9.00 -13.40 3.18
N ASP A 114 9.66 -12.28 2.85
CA ASP A 114 9.03 -10.96 2.77
C ASP A 114 7.97 -10.84 1.67
N HIS A 115 8.12 -11.54 0.54
CA HIS A 115 7.15 -11.54 -0.54
C HIS A 115 5.88 -12.30 -0.17
N GLN A 116 6.01 -13.48 0.46
CA GLN A 116 4.84 -14.23 0.95
C GLN A 116 4.09 -13.45 2.03
N LYS A 117 4.83 -12.81 2.95
CA LYS A 117 4.23 -11.92 3.95
C LYS A 117 3.46 -10.76 3.30
N ARG A 118 4.05 -10.08 2.32
CA ARG A 118 3.35 -9.01 1.57
C ARG A 118 2.11 -9.51 0.83
N ILE A 119 2.18 -10.67 0.17
CA ILE A 119 0.99 -11.25 -0.48
C ILE A 119 -0.10 -11.52 0.54
N LYS A 120 0.25 -12.05 1.72
CA LYS A 120 -0.71 -12.29 2.80
C LYS A 120 -1.36 -10.98 3.25
N GLU A 121 -0.58 -9.93 3.47
CA GLU A 121 -1.10 -8.59 3.79
C GLU A 121 -2.03 -8.06 2.69
N TYR A 122 -1.67 -8.21 1.41
CA TYR A 122 -2.52 -7.77 0.30
C TYR A 122 -3.85 -8.53 0.28
N ARG A 123 -3.84 -9.85 0.46
CA ARG A 123 -5.06 -10.66 0.54
C ARG A 123 -5.94 -10.22 1.70
N GLN A 124 -5.37 -10.00 2.88
CA GLN A 124 -6.11 -9.51 4.05
C GLN A 124 -6.79 -8.16 3.77
N ILE A 125 -6.11 -7.24 3.07
CA ILE A 125 -6.68 -5.95 2.68
C ILE A 125 -7.86 -6.14 1.71
N LEU A 126 -7.73 -7.02 0.72
CA LEU A 126 -8.80 -7.28 -0.25
C LEU A 126 -10.00 -7.97 0.40
N GLU A 127 -9.78 -8.93 1.31
CA GLU A 127 -10.84 -9.57 2.08
C GLU A 127 -11.60 -8.56 2.95
N HIS A 128 -10.88 -7.62 3.58
CA HIS A 128 -11.51 -6.55 4.35
C HIS A 128 -12.38 -5.65 3.45
N ILE A 129 -11.88 -5.26 2.27
CA ILE A 129 -12.66 -4.46 1.31
C ILE A 129 -13.88 -5.24 0.80
N GLN A 130 -13.75 -6.55 0.60
CA GLN A 130 -14.87 -7.39 0.17
C GLN A 130 -15.99 -7.44 1.22
N LYS A 131 -15.63 -7.50 2.50
CA LYS A 131 -16.58 -7.58 3.64
C LYS A 131 -17.17 -6.24 4.04
N HIS A 132 -16.41 -5.15 3.95
CA HIS A 132 -16.79 -3.84 4.51
C HIS A 132 -16.86 -2.71 3.48
N GLY A 133 -16.40 -2.96 2.25
CA GLY A 133 -16.33 -1.95 1.20
C GLY A 133 -15.25 -0.89 1.43
N GLY A 134 -15.29 0.17 0.63
CA GLY A 134 -14.44 1.34 0.78
C GLY A 134 -13.17 1.34 -0.06
N TYR A 135 -12.21 2.20 0.32
CA TYR A 135 -10.98 2.42 -0.42
C TYR A 135 -9.79 1.71 0.21
N VAL A 136 -8.82 1.32 -0.63
CA VAL A 136 -7.57 0.68 -0.21
C VAL A 136 -6.85 1.40 0.95
N PRO A 137 -6.63 2.74 0.94
CA PRO A 137 -5.97 3.42 2.05
C PRO A 137 -6.74 3.30 3.38
N HIS A 138 -8.07 3.28 3.31
CA HIS A 138 -8.92 3.14 4.50
C HIS A 138 -8.80 1.73 5.09
N ALA A 139 -8.87 0.70 4.24
CA ALA A 139 -8.70 -0.69 4.66
C ALA A 139 -7.31 -0.95 5.27
N ILE A 140 -6.25 -0.39 4.68
CA ILE A 140 -4.88 -0.46 5.23
C ILE A 140 -4.83 0.14 6.63
N LYS A 141 -5.41 1.34 6.81
CA LYS A 141 -5.46 2.02 8.11
C LYS A 141 -6.26 1.21 9.14
N ALA A 142 -7.41 0.67 8.75
CA ALA A 142 -8.27 -0.14 9.62
C ALA A 142 -7.58 -1.43 10.11
N LEU A 143 -6.75 -2.04 9.25
CA LEU A 143 -5.97 -3.23 9.59
C LEU A 143 -4.63 -2.92 10.30
N GLY A 144 -4.28 -1.65 10.50
CA GLY A 144 -3.01 -1.25 11.13
C GLY A 144 -1.76 -1.61 10.32
N LEU A 145 -1.90 -1.80 9.00
CA LEU A 145 -0.80 -2.23 8.13
C LEU A 145 0.00 -1.01 7.64
N LYS A 146 1.31 -1.20 7.46
CA LYS A 146 2.23 -0.17 6.87
C LYS A 146 2.40 -0.33 5.36
N THR A 147 1.55 -1.14 4.75
CA THR A 147 1.63 -1.48 3.33
C THR A 147 1.25 -0.28 2.47
N PRO A 148 2.03 0.09 1.44
CA PRO A 148 1.65 1.16 0.53
C PRO A 148 0.42 0.77 -0.33
N PRO A 149 -0.48 1.71 -0.67
CA PRO A 149 -1.69 1.40 -1.44
C PRO A 149 -1.45 0.91 -2.87
N GLN A 150 -0.39 1.39 -3.53
CA GLN A 150 -0.17 1.15 -4.96
C GLN A 150 0.08 -0.34 -5.28
N PRO A 151 0.98 -1.06 -4.57
CA PRO A 151 1.16 -2.50 -4.79
C PRO A 151 -0.09 -3.34 -4.55
N VAL A 152 -0.98 -2.92 -3.63
CA VAL A 152 -2.26 -3.62 -3.37
C VAL A 152 -3.19 -3.49 -4.57
N ARG A 153 -3.25 -2.30 -5.20
CA ARG A 153 -4.06 -2.07 -6.42
C ARG A 153 -3.52 -2.89 -7.60
N GLU A 154 -2.21 -2.97 -7.74
CA GLU A 154 -1.56 -3.77 -8.78
C GLU A 154 -1.82 -5.27 -8.56
N PHE A 155 -1.70 -5.74 -7.32
CA PHE A 155 -2.04 -7.11 -6.95
C PHE A 155 -3.52 -7.43 -7.22
N ALA A 156 -4.45 -6.54 -6.84
CA ALA A 156 -5.87 -6.69 -7.13
C ALA A 156 -6.13 -6.82 -8.64
N ARG A 157 -5.50 -5.96 -9.46
CA ARG A 157 -5.61 -6.04 -10.92
C ARG A 157 -5.06 -7.35 -11.47
N ALA A 158 -3.94 -7.83 -10.94
CA ALA A 158 -3.30 -9.08 -11.38
C ALA A 158 -4.18 -10.32 -11.10
N ILE A 159 -4.96 -10.32 -10.01
CA ILE A 159 -5.88 -11.41 -9.68
C ILE A 159 -7.31 -11.19 -10.20
N GLY A 160 -7.55 -10.15 -11.01
CA GLY A 160 -8.88 -9.83 -11.55
C GLY A 160 -9.88 -9.26 -10.53
N PHE A 161 -9.43 -8.83 -9.35
CA PHE A 161 -10.30 -8.24 -8.33
C PHE A 161 -10.61 -6.77 -8.63
N ASN A 162 -11.85 -6.48 -9.02
CA ASN A 162 -12.27 -5.11 -9.34
C ASN A 162 -12.62 -4.29 -8.10
N LEU A 163 -11.63 -3.55 -7.58
CA LEU A 163 -11.77 -2.66 -6.41
C LEU A 163 -12.88 -1.60 -6.55
N SER A 164 -13.18 -1.15 -7.78
CA SER A 164 -14.17 -0.09 -7.99
C SER A 164 -15.56 -0.52 -7.52
N HIS A 165 -15.92 -1.80 -7.67
CA HIS A 165 -17.24 -2.32 -7.30
C HIS A 165 -17.52 -2.20 -5.80
N TYR A 166 -16.48 -2.17 -4.97
CA TYR A 166 -16.60 -2.20 -3.50
C TYR A 166 -16.54 -0.81 -2.87
N GLN A 167 -16.22 0.24 -3.64
CA GLN A 167 -16.00 1.60 -3.13
C GLN A 167 -17.15 2.15 -2.26
N PHE A 168 -18.38 1.82 -2.64
CA PHE A 168 -19.59 2.27 -1.94
C PHE A 168 -20.38 1.13 -1.30
N ALA A 169 -19.90 -0.11 -1.37
CA ALA A 169 -20.61 -1.28 -0.90
C ALA A 169 -20.80 -1.27 0.63
N TRP A 170 -21.83 -1.99 1.08
CA TRP A 170 -22.11 -2.29 2.49
C TRP A 170 -22.34 -1.07 3.38
N LYS A 171 -22.73 0.07 2.79
CA LYS A 171 -23.09 1.28 3.52
C LYS A 171 -24.59 1.35 3.70
N GLN A 172 -25.00 1.62 4.93
CA GLN A 172 -26.39 1.78 5.29
C GLN A 172 -26.81 3.25 5.22
N TYR A 173 -27.94 3.53 4.58
CA TYR A 173 -28.59 4.83 4.52
C TYR A 173 -30.09 4.68 4.76
N GLY A 174 -30.53 4.84 6.01
CA GLY A 174 -31.89 4.44 6.40
C GLY A 174 -32.08 2.93 6.21
N LEU A 175 -33.13 2.54 5.46
CA LEU A 175 -33.40 1.15 5.07
C LEU A 175 -32.64 0.73 3.81
N TRP A 176 -31.77 1.56 3.24
CA TRP A 176 -30.95 1.16 2.10
C TRP A 176 -29.64 0.55 2.54
N LEU A 177 -29.32 -0.63 2.01
CA LEU A 177 -27.98 -1.22 2.07
C LEU A 177 -27.38 -1.19 0.67
N THR A 178 -26.29 -0.43 0.48
CA THR A 178 -25.58 -0.43 -0.80
C THR A 178 -24.86 -1.76 -1.03
N LEU A 179 -24.80 -2.21 -2.27
CA LEU A 179 -24.21 -3.49 -2.66
C LEU A 179 -22.91 -3.27 -3.45
N PRO A 180 -22.03 -4.29 -3.50
CA PRO A 180 -20.96 -4.31 -4.48
C PRO A 180 -21.52 -4.33 -5.89
N GLY A 181 -20.92 -3.56 -6.79
CA GLY A 181 -21.27 -3.64 -8.21
C GLY A 181 -20.86 -2.42 -9.01
N PRO A 182 -21.07 -2.47 -10.33
CA PRO A 182 -20.81 -1.32 -11.18
C PRO A 182 -21.72 -0.17 -10.76
N TRP A 183 -21.13 0.99 -10.50
CA TRP A 183 -21.84 2.21 -10.21
C TRP A 183 -21.66 3.21 -11.35
N LYS A 184 -22.64 4.07 -11.54
CA LYS A 184 -22.63 5.10 -12.58
C LYS A 184 -22.34 6.46 -11.93
N LYS A 185 -21.28 7.14 -12.38
CA LYS A 185 -21.03 8.53 -11.99
C LYS A 185 -22.11 9.44 -12.59
N LEU A 186 -22.65 10.33 -11.78
CA LEU A 186 -23.62 11.36 -12.15
C LEU A 186 -23.03 12.75 -11.85
N PRO A 187 -23.26 13.77 -12.69
CA PRO A 187 -22.82 15.14 -12.40
C PRO A 187 -23.54 15.76 -11.18
N PRO A 188 -22.94 16.72 -10.46
CA PRO A 188 -21.54 17.16 -10.53
C PRO A 188 -20.58 16.27 -9.72
N THR A 189 -21.05 15.60 -8.66
CA THR A 189 -20.24 14.71 -7.80
C THR A 189 -21.12 13.63 -7.16
N ASN A 190 -22.02 13.04 -7.96
CA ASN A 190 -23.01 12.10 -7.48
C ASN A 190 -22.78 10.71 -8.09
N TYR A 191 -23.39 9.68 -7.51
CA TYR A 191 -23.25 8.30 -7.95
C TYR A 191 -24.58 7.58 -7.84
N SER A 192 -24.86 6.77 -8.86
CA SER A 192 -25.92 5.77 -8.85
C SER A 192 -25.28 4.43 -8.50
N VAL A 193 -25.65 3.84 -7.37
CA VAL A 193 -25.07 2.59 -6.85
C VAL A 193 -26.15 1.54 -6.70
N PRO A 194 -25.85 0.25 -6.92
CA PRO A 194 -26.79 -0.81 -6.58
C PRO A 194 -27.03 -0.81 -5.06
N ALA A 195 -28.29 -0.92 -4.65
CA ALA A 195 -28.67 -1.02 -3.26
C ALA A 195 -29.92 -1.90 -3.12
N ILE A 196 -30.03 -2.56 -1.97
CA ILE A 196 -31.22 -3.30 -1.56
C ILE A 196 -31.95 -2.52 -0.49
N CYS A 197 -33.28 -2.46 -0.60
CA CYS A 197 -34.11 -1.97 0.49
C CYS A 197 -34.28 -3.09 1.53
N GLN A 198 -33.82 -2.86 2.76
CA GLN A 198 -33.90 -3.83 3.85
C GLN A 198 -35.34 -4.13 4.30
N GLY A 199 -36.31 -3.26 4.01
CA GLY A 199 -37.71 -3.49 4.36
C GLY A 199 -38.51 -4.31 3.34
N CYS A 200 -38.16 -4.25 2.05
CA CYS A 200 -38.91 -4.89 0.96
C CYS A 200 -38.04 -5.83 0.10
N SER A 201 -36.75 -5.96 0.43
CA SER A 201 -35.71 -6.67 -0.32
C SER A 201 -35.59 -6.29 -1.81
N THR A 202 -36.20 -5.18 -2.23
CA THR A 202 -36.14 -4.73 -3.63
C THR A 202 -34.78 -4.13 -3.92
N THR A 203 -34.13 -4.61 -4.97
CA THR A 203 -32.86 -4.10 -5.48
C THR A 203 -33.09 -3.01 -6.52
N VAL A 204 -32.50 -1.83 -6.32
CA VAL A 204 -32.58 -0.70 -7.26
C VAL A 204 -31.25 0.04 -7.33
N ASN A 205 -31.11 0.89 -8.34
CA ASN A 205 -30.02 1.84 -8.42
C ASN A 205 -30.34 3.09 -7.59
N LEU A 206 -29.64 3.26 -6.47
CA LEU A 206 -29.81 4.33 -5.50
C LEU A 206 -28.90 5.52 -5.82
N ASN A 207 -29.48 6.71 -5.84
CA ASN A 207 -28.74 7.96 -5.93
C ASN A 207 -28.11 8.31 -4.57
N LEU A 208 -26.77 8.28 -4.47
CA LEU A 208 -26.06 8.47 -3.21
C LEU A 208 -26.28 9.85 -2.57
N CYS A 209 -26.42 10.92 -3.35
CA CYS A 209 -26.68 12.25 -2.80
C CYS A 209 -28.04 12.31 -2.09
N ASN A 210 -29.07 11.68 -2.69
CA ASN A 210 -30.40 11.61 -2.08
C ASN A 210 -30.40 10.73 -0.82
N ALA A 211 -29.67 9.62 -0.84
CA ALA A 211 -29.51 8.75 0.32
C ALA A 211 -28.79 9.47 1.47
N LYS A 212 -27.66 10.14 1.19
CA LYS A 212 -26.88 10.90 2.19
C LYS A 212 -27.65 12.08 2.78
N SER A 213 -28.45 12.77 1.97
CA SER A 213 -29.28 13.90 2.42
C SER A 213 -30.58 13.46 3.12
N GLY A 214 -30.85 12.15 3.20
CA GLY A 214 -32.07 11.62 3.81
C GLY A 214 -33.34 11.75 2.98
N LYS A 215 -33.25 12.23 1.72
CA LYS A 215 -34.40 12.38 0.82
C LYS A 215 -35.06 11.04 0.50
N THR A 216 -34.30 9.95 0.57
CA THR A 216 -34.80 8.59 0.32
C THR A 216 -34.38 7.65 1.44
N LYS A 217 -35.32 7.28 2.33
CA LYS A 217 -35.05 6.38 3.47
C LYS A 217 -35.32 4.90 3.18
N GLY A 218 -36.04 4.59 2.12
CA GLY A 218 -36.31 3.21 1.68
C GLY A 218 -36.94 3.18 0.30
N CYS A 219 -37.29 1.99 -0.20
CA CYS A 219 -37.98 1.83 -1.49
C CYS A 219 -39.29 2.64 -1.52
N LYS A 220 -39.82 2.95 -2.71
CA LYS A 220 -41.11 3.67 -2.85
C LYS A 220 -42.20 3.01 -2.00
N PHE A 221 -42.25 1.68 -2.01
CA PHE A 221 -43.21 0.90 -1.22
C PHE A 221 -43.01 1.03 0.29
N CYS A 222 -41.79 0.82 0.80
CA CYS A 222 -41.48 0.99 2.23
C CYS A 222 -41.67 2.42 2.71
N SER A 223 -41.28 3.41 1.91
CA SER A 223 -41.43 4.82 2.25
C SER A 223 -42.90 5.26 2.28
N CYS A 224 -43.75 4.65 1.45
CA CYS A 224 -45.20 4.86 1.52
C CYS A 224 -45.83 4.22 2.76
N LYS A 225 -45.34 3.05 3.19
CA LYS A 225 -45.77 2.40 4.44
C LYS A 225 -45.32 3.17 5.69
N ALA A 226 -44.08 3.69 5.68
CA ALA A 226 -43.47 4.44 6.78
C ALA A 226 -43.88 5.93 6.83
N LYS A 227 -45.04 6.31 6.27
CA LYS A 227 -45.66 7.62 6.53
C LYS A 227 -46.31 7.62 7.93
N GLU A 228 -45.57 7.15 8.92
CA GLU A 228 -45.94 7.34 10.32
C GLU A 228 -45.74 8.81 10.66
N PHE A 229 -46.83 9.44 11.08
CA PHE A 229 -46.81 10.80 11.60
C PHE A 229 -46.25 10.75 13.02
N PHE A 230 -44.91 10.76 13.12
CA PHE A 230 -44.23 10.88 14.41
C PHE A 230 -44.51 12.25 15.01
N LYS A 231 -45.20 12.28 16.14
CA LYS A 231 -45.36 13.49 16.95
C LYS A 231 -44.02 13.86 17.58
N VAL A 232 -43.81 15.15 17.78
CA VAL A 232 -42.58 15.66 18.40
C VAL A 232 -42.97 16.46 19.63
N GLU A 233 -42.43 16.09 20.78
CA GLU A 233 -42.63 16.80 22.03
C GLU A 233 -41.41 17.68 22.32
N ASN A 234 -41.64 18.95 22.62
CA ASN A 234 -40.64 19.80 23.25
C ASN A 234 -40.61 19.48 24.75
N LYS A 235 -39.53 18.85 25.22
CA LYS A 235 -39.34 18.49 26.64
C LYS A 235 -39.14 19.69 27.55
N THR A 236 -38.79 20.85 27.00
CA THR A 236 -38.60 22.08 27.77
C THR A 236 -39.93 22.79 28.02
N THR A 237 -40.83 22.82 27.03
CA THR A 237 -42.11 23.57 27.11
C THR A 237 -43.35 22.68 27.24
N GLY A 238 -43.23 21.37 26.99
CA GLY A 238 -44.35 20.43 26.94
C GLY A 238 -45.18 20.49 25.66
N GLU A 239 -44.80 21.35 24.69
CA GLU A 239 -45.52 21.52 23.44
C GLU A 239 -45.42 20.27 22.56
N ILE A 240 -46.55 19.80 22.03
CA ILE A 240 -46.63 18.63 21.15
C ILE A 240 -46.96 19.07 19.74
N HIS A 241 -46.03 18.82 18.83
CA HIS A 241 -46.20 19.04 17.42
C HIS A 241 -46.77 17.76 16.76
N PRO A 242 -47.82 17.87 15.92
CA PRO A 242 -48.51 16.73 15.31
C PRO A 242 -47.65 15.95 14.31
N SER A 243 -46.55 16.53 13.83
CA SER A 243 -45.55 15.83 13.04
C SER A 243 -44.19 16.51 13.11
N ILE A 244 -43.11 15.77 12.83
CA ILE A 244 -41.76 16.34 12.63
C ILE A 244 -41.78 17.46 11.57
N MET A 245 -42.67 17.40 10.58
CA MET A 245 -42.76 18.45 9.55
C MET A 245 -43.40 19.73 10.08
N SER A 246 -44.46 19.63 10.88
CA SER A 246 -45.08 20.80 11.53
C SER A 246 -44.11 21.42 12.54
N TRP A 247 -43.49 20.59 13.39
CA TRP A 247 -42.40 21.01 14.28
C TRP A 247 -41.30 21.81 13.55
N ALA A 248 -40.78 21.28 12.44
CA ALA A 248 -39.71 21.95 11.71
C ALA A 248 -40.15 23.29 11.09
N ARG A 249 -41.42 23.44 10.73
CA ARG A 249 -41.97 24.73 10.27
C ARG A 249 -42.09 25.72 11.43
N GLU A 250 -42.66 25.28 12.54
CA GLU A 250 -42.93 26.12 13.72
C GLU A 250 -41.63 26.60 14.39
N VAL A 251 -40.61 25.75 14.45
CA VAL A 251 -39.29 26.11 15.02
C VAL A 251 -38.37 26.81 14.00
N GLY A 252 -38.85 27.06 12.77
CA GLY A 252 -38.09 27.80 11.75
C GLY A 252 -36.91 27.02 11.13
N VAL A 253 -36.82 25.71 11.34
CA VAL A 253 -35.73 24.86 10.83
C VAL A 253 -36.12 24.07 9.58
N TYR A 254 -37.24 24.41 8.94
CA TYR A 254 -37.76 23.75 7.74
C TYR A 254 -36.74 23.63 6.59
N PRO A 255 -35.88 24.62 6.29
CA PRO A 255 -34.83 24.48 5.27
C PRO A 255 -33.86 23.31 5.55
N GLN A 256 -33.69 22.95 6.82
CA GLN A 256 -32.86 21.82 7.28
C GLN A 256 -33.70 20.64 7.78
N TYR A 257 -35.01 20.60 7.48
CA TYR A 257 -35.95 19.58 7.95
C TYR A 257 -35.41 18.15 7.78
N GLN A 258 -34.82 17.83 6.61
CA GLN A 258 -34.32 16.48 6.35
C GLN A 258 -33.18 16.06 7.29
N LYS A 259 -32.29 17.00 7.64
CA LYS A 259 -31.20 16.78 8.60
C LYS A 259 -31.77 16.50 9.99
N TYR A 260 -32.63 17.38 10.48
CA TYR A 260 -33.21 17.28 11.82
C TYR A 260 -34.14 16.07 11.99
N ARG A 261 -34.90 15.73 10.95
CA ARG A 261 -35.71 14.51 10.91
C ARG A 261 -34.85 13.25 11.03
N LEU A 262 -33.65 13.23 10.44
CA LEU A 262 -32.73 12.09 10.60
C LEU A 262 -32.18 12.02 12.03
N LEU A 263 -31.76 13.16 12.60
CA LEU A 263 -31.26 13.22 13.98
C LEU A 263 -32.30 12.74 14.99
N LEU A 264 -33.55 13.19 14.88
CA LEU A 264 -34.66 12.74 15.73
C LEU A 264 -34.92 11.24 15.63
N GLN A 265 -34.81 10.65 14.43
CA GLN A 265 -35.01 9.21 14.26
C GLN A 265 -33.82 8.35 14.68
N GLN A 266 -32.60 8.89 14.69
CA GLN A 266 -31.39 8.16 15.04
C GLN A 266 -31.05 8.26 16.52
N ASN A 267 -31.26 9.44 17.11
CA ASN A 267 -30.81 9.78 18.46
C ASN A 267 -31.98 9.94 19.44
N GLU A 268 -33.20 9.67 18.98
CA GLU A 268 -34.49 9.86 19.70
C GLU A 268 -34.77 11.30 20.17
N SER A 269 -33.80 12.20 20.03
CA SER A 269 -33.86 13.57 20.50
C SER A 269 -32.96 14.52 19.70
N VAL A 270 -33.28 15.80 19.72
CA VAL A 270 -32.43 16.86 19.13
C VAL A 270 -32.56 18.16 19.92
N ILE A 271 -31.47 18.92 20.00
CA ILE A 271 -31.43 20.22 20.67
C ILE A 271 -31.43 21.32 19.62
N ILE A 272 -32.39 22.26 19.73
CA ILE A 272 -32.48 23.45 18.87
C ILE A 272 -32.86 24.64 19.75
N ASN A 273 -32.08 25.72 19.69
CA ASN A 273 -32.31 26.94 20.48
C ASN A 273 -32.56 26.63 21.97
N ASP A 274 -31.68 25.83 22.57
CA ASP A 274 -31.73 25.35 23.96
C ASP A 274 -32.97 24.53 24.37
N ASN A 275 -33.84 24.19 23.40
CA ASN A 275 -34.98 23.31 23.61
C ASN A 275 -34.67 21.89 23.17
N ILE A 276 -35.09 20.91 23.97
CA ILE A 276 -34.91 19.48 23.69
C ILE A 276 -36.19 18.95 23.07
N TYR A 277 -36.10 18.42 21.85
CA TYR A 277 -37.22 17.80 21.15
C TYR A 277 -37.06 16.30 21.08
N LYS A 278 -38.14 15.54 21.32
CA LYS A 278 -38.15 14.06 21.25
C LYS A 278 -39.30 13.55 20.40
N ILE A 279 -39.09 12.42 19.73
CA ILE A 279 -40.20 11.69 19.09
C ILE A 279 -41.03 11.03 20.19
N ILE A 280 -42.35 11.16 20.09
CA ILE A 280 -43.31 10.40 20.89
C ILE A 280 -44.20 9.58 19.95
N GLU A 281 -44.51 8.35 20.36
CA GLU A 281 -45.44 7.44 19.67
C GLU A 281 -46.90 7.93 19.77
#